data_AF-A0AAW5ECI1-F1
#
_entry.id   AF-A0AAW5ECI1-F1
#
_cell.length_a   1.000
_cell.length_b   1.000
_cell.length_c   1.000
_cell.angle_alpha   90.00
_cell.angle_beta   90.00
_cell.angle_gamma   90.00
#
_symmetry.space_group_name_H-M   'P 1'
#
loop_
_entity.id
_entity.type
_entity.pdbx_description
1 polymer ?
#
loop_
_entity_poly.entity_id
_entity_poly.type
_entity_poly.pdbx_seq_one_letter_code
_entity_poly.pdbx_strand_id
1 'polypeptide(L)' 'DHILFSGPAGLGKTTLANIISYEMGANIKTTAAPMIEKSGDLAAILTNLSEGDVLFIDEIHRLSKTQQEMLLI' A
#
# COMPACT_ATOMS: atom_id res chain seq x y z
N ASP A 1 -9.55 4.99 -5.78
CA ASP A 1 -9.22 6.05 -4.80
C ASP A 1 -8.11 5.62 -3.88
N HIS A 2 -7.45 6.57 -3.23
CA HIS A 2 -6.31 6.34 -2.32
C HIS A 2 -6.54 7.01 -0.97
N ILE A 3 -6.03 6.37 0.10
CA ILE A 3 -6.14 6.84 1.48
C ILE A 3 -4.74 6.93 2.08
N LEU A 4 -4.44 8.02 2.79
CA LEU A 4 -3.19 8.19 3.52
C LEU A 4 -3.46 8.20 5.03
N PHE A 5 -2.90 7.23 5.74
CA PHE A 5 -2.85 7.24 7.21
C PHE A 5 -1.54 7.85 7.70
N SER A 6 -1.63 8.83 8.60
CA SER A 6 -0.46 9.45 9.24
C SER A 6 -0.64 9.48 10.75
N GLY A 7 0.44 9.20 11.48
CA GLY A 7 0.47 9.20 12.94
C GLY A 7 1.54 8.27 13.51
N PRO A 8 1.87 8.41 14.81
CA PRO A 8 2.81 7.54 15.51
C PRO A 8 2.59 6.03 15.32
N ALA A 9 3.63 5.24 15.58
CA ALA A 9 3.53 3.78 15.66
C ALA A 9 2.52 3.36 16.74
N GLY A 10 1.76 2.28 16.50
CA GLY A 10 0.79 1.75 17.45
C GLY A 10 -0.61 2.37 17.43
N LEU A 11 -0.88 3.41 16.62
CA LEU A 11 -2.21 4.03 16.52
C LEU A 11 -3.22 3.27 15.64
N GLY A 12 -2.95 2.00 15.32
CA GLY A 12 -3.90 1.16 14.59
C GLY A 12 -4.04 1.42 13.09
N LYS A 13 -3.06 2.08 12.43
CA LYS A 13 -3.09 2.31 10.97
C LYS A 13 -3.28 1.01 10.17
N THR A 14 -2.50 -0.03 10.49
CA THR A 14 -2.61 -1.36 9.88
C THR A 14 -3.97 -2.01 10.19
N THR A 15 -4.49 -1.81 11.40
CA THR A 15 -5.82 -2.30 11.79
C THR A 15 -6.91 -1.65 10.95
N LEU A 16 -6.85 -0.32 10.76
CA LEU A 16 -7.81 0.42 9.93
C LEU A 16 -7.76 -0.02 8.47
N ALA A 17 -6.57 -0.30 7.91
CA ALA A 17 -6.46 -0.82 6.55
C ALA A 17 -7.17 -2.18 6.38
N ASN A 18 -7.03 -3.09 7.36
CA ASN A 18 -7.73 -4.37 7.35
C ASN A 18 -9.25 -4.22 7.52
N ILE A 19 -9.70 -3.28 8.36
CA ILE A 19 -11.13 -2.96 8.50
C ILE A 19 -11.70 -2.45 7.17
N ILE A 20 -11.00 -1.54 6.49
CA ILE A 20 -11.42 -1.03 5.19
C ILE A 20 -11.56 -2.15 4.16
N SER A 21 -10.56 -3.03 4.02
CA SER A 21 -10.67 -4.14 3.07
C SER A 21 -11.82 -5.09 3.41
N TYR A 22 -12.06 -5.35 4.70
CA TYR A 22 -13.17 -6.18 5.15
C TYR A 22 -14.53 -5.56 4.80
N GLU A 23 -14.74 -4.28 5.11
CA GLU A 23 -15.98 -3.56 4.78
C GLU A 23 -16.20 -3.42 3.27
N MET A 24 -15.13 -3.38 2.48
CA MET A 24 -15.20 -3.37 1.03
C MET A 24 -15.43 -4.77 0.42
N GLY A 25 -15.36 -5.85 1.21
CA GLY A 25 -15.39 -7.22 0.69
C GLY A 25 -14.20 -7.54 -0.23
N ALA A 26 -13.07 -6.85 -0.04
CA ALA A 26 -11.90 -6.90 -0.90
C ALA A 26 -10.75 -7.71 -0.28
N ASN A 27 -9.86 -8.28 -1.11
CA ASN A 27 -8.60 -8.81 -0.60
C ASN A 27 -7.67 -7.66 -0.22
N ILE A 28 -6.82 -7.89 0.78
CA ILE A 28 -5.76 -6.96 1.16
C ILE A 28 -4.39 -7.56 0.89
N LYS A 29 -3.56 -6.80 0.18
CA LYS A 29 -2.14 -7.10 0.00
C LYS A 29 -1.33 -6.09 0.80
N THR A 30 -0.50 -6.59 1.71
CA THR A 30 0.33 -5.76 2.58
C THR A 30 1.78 -5.81 2.14
N THR A 31 2.43 -4.65 2.12
CA THR A 31 3.88 -4.50 1.94
C THR A 31 4.37 -3.31 2.78
N ALA A 32 5.68 -3.14 2.87
CA ALA A 32 6.29 -1.95 3.46
C ALA A 32 7.23 -1.32 2.43
N ALA A 33 7.26 0.01 2.36
CA ALA A 33 8.15 0.73 1.45
C ALA A 33 9.63 0.26 1.48
N PRO A 34 10.22 -0.09 2.64
CA PRO A 34 11.61 -0.57 2.69
C PRO A 34 11.81 -1.96 2.07
N MET A 35 10.74 -2.75 1.92
CA MET A 35 10.80 -4.06 1.26
C MET A 35 10.72 -3.96 -0.26
N ILE A 36 10.42 -2.77 -0.80
CA ILE A 36 10.41 -2.50 -2.22
C ILE A 36 11.81 -1.98 -2.56
N GLU A 37 12.67 -2.84 -3.10
CA GLU A 37 14.06 -2.49 -3.40
C GLU A 37 14.16 -1.72 -4.72
N LYS A 38 13.36 -2.10 -5.71
CA LYS A 38 13.38 -1.55 -7.07
C LYS A 38 11.98 -1.16 -7.52
N SER A 39 11.88 -0.22 -8.45
CA SER A 39 10.59 0.20 -9.03
C SER A 39 9.83 -0.96 -9.68
N GLY A 40 10.56 -1.97 -10.19
CA GLY A 40 9.96 -3.18 -10.76
C GLY A 40 9.21 -4.04 -9.74
N ASP A 41 9.61 -4.02 -8.46
CA ASP A 41 8.92 -4.80 -7.41
C ASP A 41 7.53 -4.23 -7.15
N LEU A 42 7.43 -2.89 -7.09
CA LEU A 42 6.14 -2.20 -6.97
C LEU A 42 5.29 -2.44 -8.22
N ALA A 43 5.88 -2.39 -9.42
CA ALA A 43 5.17 -2.72 -10.66
C ALA A 43 4.56 -4.13 -10.60
N ALA A 44 5.36 -5.13 -10.19
CA ALA A 44 4.90 -6.52 -10.06
C ALA A 44 3.80 -6.69 -9.00
N ILE A 45 3.84 -5.90 -7.92
CA ILE A 45 2.77 -5.87 -6.92
C ILE A 45 1.48 -5.35 -7.57
N LEU A 46 1.55 -4.20 -8.25
CA LEU A 46 0.41 -3.53 -8.88
C LEU A 46 -0.23 -4.38 -9.98
N THR A 47 0.57 -5.03 -10.82
CA THR A 47 0.07 -5.90 -11.90
C THR A 47 -0.67 -7.15 -11.39
N ASN A 48 -0.40 -7.54 -10.15
CA ASN A 48 -1.03 -8.70 -9.52
C ASN A 48 -2.27 -8.33 -8.67
N LEU A 49 -2.69 -7.06 -8.66
CA LEU A 49 -3.91 -6.64 -7.99
C LEU A 49 -5.11 -6.85 -8.90
N SER A 50 -6.19 -7.37 -8.33
CA SER A 50 -7.49 -7.40 -9.00
C SER A 50 -8.23 -6.09 -8.76
N GLU A 51 -9.20 -5.79 -9.62
CA GLU A 51 -10.10 -4.67 -9.40
C GLU A 51 -10.80 -4.81 -8.03
N GLY A 52 -10.73 -3.76 -7.22
CA GLY A 52 -11.28 -3.72 -5.86
C GLY A 52 -10.32 -4.15 -4.75
N ASP A 53 -9.19 -4.80 -5.06
CA ASP A 53 -8.21 -5.18 -4.03
C ASP A 53 -7.58 -3.95 -3.35
N VAL A 54 -7.25 -4.10 -2.07
CA VAL A 54 -6.58 -3.06 -1.27
C VAL A 54 -5.08 -3.34 -1.21
N LEU A 55 -4.27 -2.41 -1.70
CA LEU A 55 -2.83 -2.40 -1.47
C LEU A 55 -2.51 -1.50 -0.26
N PHE A 56 -2.05 -2.11 0.83
CA PHE A 56 -1.55 -1.40 2.00
C PHE A 56 -0.02 -1.34 1.97
N ILE A 57 0.54 -0.12 1.94
CA ILE A 57 1.98 0.14 1.98
C ILE A 57 2.33 0.84 3.29
N ASP A 58 2.94 0.11 4.22
CA ASP A 58 3.45 0.72 5.45
C ASP A 58 4.73 1.53 5.19
N GLU A 59 4.97 2.54 6.02
CA GLU A 59 6.09 3.47 5.91
C GLU A 59 6.24 4.11 4.51
N ILE A 60 5.13 4.41 3.82
CA ILE A 60 5.12 4.91 2.42
C ILE A 60 6.05 6.12 2.16
N HIS A 61 6.33 6.93 3.19
CA HIS A 61 7.29 8.04 3.15
C HIS A 61 8.72 7.62 2.83
N ARG A 62 9.06 6.33 2.93
CA ARG A 62 10.38 5.77 2.60
C ARG A 62 10.52 5.37 1.14
N LEU A 63 9.47 5.46 0.33
CA LEU A 63 9.57 5.23 -1.11
C LEU A 63 10.45 6.30 -1.77
N SER A 64 11.34 5.85 -2.65
CA SER A 64 12.10 6.73 -3.54
C SER A 64 11.19 7.46 -4.52
N LYS A 65 11.66 8.57 -5.09
CA LYS A 65 10.91 9.35 -6.09
C LYS A 65 10.43 8.48 -7.26
N THR A 66 11.30 7.62 -7.79
CA THR A 66 10.96 6.72 -8.89
C THR A 66 9.90 5.68 -8.51
N GLN A 67 9.89 5.22 -7.25
CA GLN A 67 8.83 4.32 -6.78
C GLN A 67 7.50 5.06 -6.56
N GLN A 68 7.53 6.32 -6.11
CA GLN A 68 6.32 7.14 -5.98
C GLN A 68 5.69 7.47 -7.34
N GLU A 69 6.51 7.75 -8.36
CA GLU A 69 6.04 8.00 -9.73
C GLU A 69 5.25 6.81 -10.29
N MET A 70 5.58 5.57 -9.91
CA MET A 70 4.84 4.37 -10.31
C MET A 70 3.41 4.31 -9.75
N LEU A 71 3.09 5.02 -8.66
CA LEU A 71 1.74 5.08 -8.10
C LEU A 71 0.83 6.05 -8.87
N LEU A 72 1.40 6.86 -9.77
CA LEU A 72 0.66 7.82 -10.60
C LEU A 72 0.21 7.23 -11.94
N ILE A 73 0.64 6.00 -12.24
CA ILE A 73 0.44 5.30 -13.52
C ILE A 73 -0.63 4.23 -13.34
#